data_AF-A0A8T3NG49-F1
#
_entry.id   AF-A0A8T3NG49-F1
#
_cell.length_a   1.000
_cell.length_b   1.000
_cell.length_c   1.000
_cell.angle_alpha   90.00
_cell.angle_beta   90.00
_cell.angle_gamma   90.00
#
_symmetry.space_group_name_H-M   'P 1'
#
loop_
_entity.id
_entity.type
_entity.pdbx_description
1 polymer ?
#
loop_
_entity_poly.entity_id
_entity_poly.type
_entity_poly.pdbx_seq_one_letter_code
_entity_poly.pdbx_strand_id
1 'polypeptide(L)' 'MCARRTKPINLRLPVDMIEALKREATHRSLPYQTLIRMWLKERLDGEAQGCGR' A
#
# COMPACT_ATOMS: atom_id res chain seq x y z
N MET A 1 -26.69 3.50 -3.79
CA MET A 1 -25.48 2.64 -3.78
C MET A 1 -24.27 3.52 -3.53
N CYS A 2 -23.70 3.50 -2.32
CA CYS A 2 -22.56 4.35 -1.96
C CYS A 2 -21.27 3.81 -2.61
N ALA A 3 -20.88 4.38 -3.75
CA ALA A 3 -19.59 4.08 -4.37
C ALA A 3 -18.46 4.58 -3.45
N ARG A 4 -17.70 3.63 -2.87
CA ARG A 4 -16.50 3.92 -2.05
C ARG A 4 -15.43 4.52 -2.96
N ARG A 5 -15.45 5.84 -3.14
CA ARG A 5 -14.47 6.58 -3.96
C ARG A 5 -13.08 6.40 -3.34
N THR A 6 -12.25 5.56 -3.95
CA THR A 6 -10.82 5.55 -3.66
C THR A 6 -10.21 6.75 -4.37
N LYS A 7 -9.64 7.69 -3.60
CA LYS A 7 -8.93 8.83 -4.16
C LYS A 7 -7.48 8.40 -4.46
N PRO A 8 -6.95 8.62 -5.67
CA PRO A 8 -5.54 8.36 -5.93
C PRO A 8 -4.70 9.34 -5.10
N ILE A 9 -3.71 8.81 -4.38
CA ILE A 9 -2.72 9.62 -3.66
C ILE A 9 -1.40 9.57 -4.43
N ASN A 10 -0.87 10.73 -4.78
CA ASN A 10 0.46 10.84 -5.36
C ASN A 10 1.48 10.88 -4.22
N LEU A 11 2.11 9.74 -3.94
CA LEU A 11 3.16 9.63 -2.93
C LEU A 11 4.52 9.58 -3.64
N ARG A 12 5.41 10.52 -3.31
CA ARG A 12 6.80 10.50 -3.78
C ARG A 12 7.60 9.62 -2.82
N LEU A 13 8.03 8.46 -3.31
CA LEU A 13 8.89 7.54 -2.58
C LEU A 13 10.33 7.65 -3.12
N PRO A 14 11.36 7.46 -2.28
CA PRO A 14 12.74 7.38 -2.74
C PRO A 14 12.94 6.18 -3.68
N VAL A 15 13.87 6.33 -4.63
CA VAL A 15 14.13 5.36 -5.72
C VAL A 15 14.48 3.96 -5.18
N ASP A 16 15.33 3.86 -4.16
CA ASP A 16 15.68 2.60 -3.51
C ASP A 16 14.46 1.78 -3.07
N MET A 17 13.45 2.46 -2.52
CA MET A 17 12.24 1.80 -2.05
C MET A 17 11.37 1.34 -3.21
N ILE A 18 11.31 2.11 -4.31
CA ILE A 18 10.60 1.72 -5.52
C ILE A 18 11.26 0.51 -6.17
N GLU A 19 12.59 0.46 -6.22
CA GLU A 19 13.32 -0.68 -6.77
C GLU A 19 13.10 -1.95 -5.96
N ALA A 20 13.17 -1.87 -4.64
CA ALA A 20 12.83 -3.00 -3.77
C ALA A 20 11.38 -3.44 -3.97
N LEU A 21 10.42 -2.50 -4.02
CA LEU A 21 9.02 -2.81 -4.29
C LEU A 21 8.82 -3.45 -5.66
N LYS A 22 9.54 -2.99 -6.68
CA LYS A 22 9.45 -3.49 -8.04
C LYS A 22 9.93 -4.94 -8.11
N ARG A 23 10.99 -5.31 -7.40
CA ARG A 23 11.47 -6.70 -7.32
C ARG A 23 10.42 -7.61 -6.68
N GLU A 24 9.87 -7.21 -5.54
CA GLU A 24 8.81 -7.96 -4.86
C GLU A 24 7.52 -8.05 -5.70
N ALA A 25 7.15 -6.95 -6.35
CA ALA A 25 6.01 -6.85 -7.27
C ALA A 25 6.16 -7.80 -8.47
N THR A 26 7.34 -7.83 -9.10
CA THR A 26 7.65 -8.75 -10.20
C THR A 26 7.59 -10.19 -9.74
N HIS A 27 8.12 -10.51 -8.56
CA HIS A 27 8.07 -11.86 -8.00
C HIS A 27 6.63 -12.32 -7.73
N ARG A 28 5.77 -11.43 -7.24
CA ARG A 28 4.35 -11.72 -6.94
C ARG A 28 3.41 -11.51 -8.13
N SER A 29 3.92 -11.08 -9.29
CA SER A 29 3.13 -10.66 -10.46
C SER A 29 2.05 -9.63 -10.12
N LEU A 30 2.31 -8.75 -9.15
CA LEU A 30 1.39 -7.70 -8.72
C LEU A 30 1.97 -6.32 -9.07
N PRO A 31 1.16 -5.35 -9.52
CA PRO A 31 1.64 -3.99 -9.68
C PRO A 31 2.03 -3.39 -8.33
N TYR A 32 3.14 -2.65 -8.29
CA TYR A 32 3.66 -2.01 -7.07
C TYR A 32 2.61 -1.10 -6.40
N GLN A 33 1.71 -0.47 -7.18
CA GLN A 33 0.59 0.32 -6.65
C GLN A 33 -0.42 -0.52 -5.85
N THR A 34 -0.62 -1.77 -6.23
CA THR A 34 -1.47 -2.70 -5.47
C THR A 34 -0.73 -3.21 -4.24
N LEU A 35 0.55 -3.57 -4.40
CA LEU A 35 1.37 -4.05 -3.28
C LEU A 35 1.46 -2.99 -2.16
N ILE A 36 1.78 -1.74 -2.51
CA ILE A 36 1.87 -0.67 -1.52
C ILE A 36 0.52 -0.33 -0.90
N ARG A 37 -0.57 -0.40 -1.66
CA ARG A 37 -1.92 -0.21 -1.11
C ARG A 37 -2.28 -1.30 -0.12
N MET A 38 -1.91 -2.55 -0.39
CA MET A 38 -2.13 -3.67 0.53
C MET A 38 -1.31 -3.48 1.81
N TRP A 39 -0.01 -3.21 1.70
CA TRP A 39 0.85 -2.94 2.86
C TRP A 39 0.38 -1.75 3.69
N LEU A 40 0.01 -0.64 3.05
CA LEU A 40 -0.48 0.54 3.76
C LEU A 40 -1.82 0.24 4.45
N LYS A 41 -2.71 -0.50 3.79
CA LYS A 41 -3.98 -0.92 4.39
C LYS A 41 -3.73 -1.85 5.59
N GLU A 42 -2.84 -2.82 5.46
CA GLU A 42 -2.51 -3.79 6.52
C GLU A 42 -1.90 -3.09 7.74
N ARG A 43 -0.95 -2.16 7.53
CA ARG A 43 -0.41 -1.32 8.61
C ARG A 43 -1.47 -0.45 9.26
N LEU A 44 -2.29 0.25 8.48
CA LEU A 44 -3.35 1.12 9.01
C LEU A 44 -4.42 0.33 9.77
N ASP A 45 -4.75 -0.88 9.30
CA ASP A 45 -5.68 -1.79 9.97
C ASP A 45 -5.08 -2.31 11.29
N GLY A 46 -3.78 -2.63 11.30
CA GLY A 46 -3.04 -3.01 12.51
C GLY A 46 -2.94 -1.87 13.54
N GLU A 47 -2.68 -0.64 13.11
CA GLU A 47 -2.65 0.54 13.98
C GLU A 47 -4.05 0.93 14.47
N ALA A 48 -5.09 0.81 13.63
CA ALA A 48 -6.48 1.05 14.02
C ALA A 48 -6.97 0.02 15.06
N GLN A 49 -6.51 -1.22 14.97
CA GLN A 49 -6.76 -2.27 15.97
C GLN A 49 -5.93 -2.10 17.25
N GLY A 50 -4.95 -1.19 17.25
CA GLY A 50 -4.16 -0.80 18.42
C GLY A 50 -4.85 0.23 19.33
N CYS A 51 -6.02 0.76 18.97
CA CYS A 51 -6.80 1.64 19.84
C CYS A 51 -7.51 0.81 20.94
N GLY A 52 -6.73 0.39 21.94
CA GLY A 52 -7.21 -0.41 23.07
C GLY A 52 -6.11 -0.76 24.08
N ARG A 53 -5.22 0.19 24.40
CA ARG A 53 -4.52 0.22 25.70
C ARG A 53 -4.49 1.64 26.22
#